data_AF-A0A1G9MZH3-F1
#
_entry.id   AF-A0A1G9MZH3-F1
#
_cell.length_a   1.000
_cell.length_b   1.000
_cell.length_c   1.000
_cell.angle_alpha   90.00
_cell.angle_beta   90.00
_cell.angle_gamma   90.00
#
_symmetry.space_group_name_H-M   'P 1'
#
loop_
_entity.id
_entity.type
_entity.pdbx_description
1 polymer ?
#
loop_
_entity_poly.entity_id
_entity_poly.type
_entity_poly.pdbx_seq_one_letter_code
_entity_poly.pdbx_strand_id
1 'polypeptide(L)'
;MTLSKDHREFAYSGVSHLDYKQVDMDRVLTGLLPLLRWDGQASRRRSDPNFTVDTFVDAMLAHPDLFEGFDRDTAYRWAETHLLDLVNRGTPRQAVAGPRPLHGFTYLFRVAKHSRAYGADEQLYWMMRGAPGGPQTLEWLKRYLFAGIERSTDLLVPAGGEEIDVETQALINLWLADGDEVADRPVKEDGRRVYAPYDPHAAELLVEDLGGLLYHKDRMPRSVMIDHLKILFAFHLSRYHLLLLKSVPAKLSGADSAPGGFFLDVESAPGDTARLAERSARTWYDRIPDFVRGVFELRKLEEFTQIPAGANRVRSKPGHGLSANELLVLRAKTHKTALEAFGHSRLISLQEDLKDAEPDPELTDLFDLGLDPFTTYVEAISALRVSFHRKYIVQALDSLMLKRRPGAMIAQPHRGVRRFVLDSGLLEVLLQVTLLRETPGGRGRSTQPMRIDDFLDVLKERYGLHIDTLPPGDGFDRAGVDDQAALRANREALVDRLRQIGYYRDLSDAYLTQTITPRYSVDTEGSQV
;
A
#
# COMPACT_ATOMS: atom_id res chain seq x y z
N MET A 1 3.22 -25.67 19.58
CA MET A 1 4.25 -24.97 20.35
C MET A 1 3.74 -23.57 20.70
N THR A 2 3.71 -23.21 21.98
CA THR A 2 3.13 -21.95 22.45
C THR A 2 4.23 -21.04 22.96
N LEU A 3 4.82 -20.24 22.06
CA LEU A 3 5.80 -19.22 22.45
C LEU A 3 5.12 -18.08 23.21
N SER A 4 5.84 -17.48 24.16
CA SER A 4 5.44 -16.28 24.88
C SER A 4 5.18 -15.10 23.92
N LYS A 5 4.44 -14.08 24.37
CA LYS A 5 4.13 -12.91 23.53
C LYS A 5 5.41 -12.20 23.07
N ASP A 6 6.38 -12.06 23.95
CA ASP A 6 7.64 -11.37 23.69
C ASP A 6 8.42 -12.02 22.56
N HIS A 7 8.52 -13.36 22.48
CA HIS A 7 9.19 -14.02 21.36
C HIS A 7 8.42 -13.89 20.04
N ARG A 8 7.09 -13.72 20.11
CA ARG A 8 6.24 -13.72 18.93
C ARG A 8 6.09 -12.36 18.26
N GLU A 9 6.40 -11.29 18.97
CA GLU A 9 6.22 -9.93 18.50
C GLU A 9 7.19 -9.61 17.37
N PHE A 10 6.60 -9.37 16.19
CA PHE A 10 7.27 -9.13 14.91
C PHE A 10 7.12 -7.68 14.44
N ALA A 11 5.97 -7.06 14.70
CA ALA A 11 5.66 -5.73 14.19
C ALA A 11 6.59 -4.66 14.78
N TYR A 12 7.14 -3.82 13.91
CA TYR A 12 7.94 -2.67 14.29
C TYR A 12 7.67 -1.53 13.30
N SER A 13 6.98 -0.50 13.78
CA SER A 13 6.54 0.66 12.96
C SER A 13 7.69 1.47 12.36
N GLY A 14 8.92 1.31 12.86
CA GLY A 14 10.11 1.89 12.22
C GLY A 14 10.50 1.22 10.90
N VAL A 15 9.88 0.09 10.56
CA VAL A 15 9.99 -0.59 9.25
C VAL A 15 8.69 -0.47 8.47
N SER A 16 7.58 -0.89 9.08
CA SER A 16 6.25 -0.83 8.46
C SER A 16 5.14 -0.84 9.51
N HIS A 17 4.05 -0.12 9.23
CA HIS A 17 2.79 -0.17 9.98
C HIS A 17 1.90 -1.37 9.58
N LEU A 18 2.24 -2.11 8.52
CA LEU A 18 1.41 -3.19 8.00
C LEU A 18 1.43 -4.43 8.90
N ASP A 19 0.26 -4.98 9.23
CA ASP A 19 0.13 -6.23 10.01
C ASP A 19 0.38 -7.51 9.18
N TYR A 20 0.70 -7.37 7.89
CA TYR A 20 0.82 -8.44 6.89
C TYR A 20 -0.41 -9.36 6.79
N LYS A 21 -1.61 -8.79 6.93
CA LYS A 21 -2.87 -9.47 6.62
C LYS A 21 -3.35 -9.12 5.23
N GLN A 22 -4.30 -9.90 4.71
CA GLN A 22 -4.99 -9.55 3.47
C GLN A 22 -5.79 -8.26 3.67
N VAL A 23 -5.57 -7.31 2.78
CA VAL A 23 -6.26 -6.01 2.77
C VAL A 23 -7.17 -5.89 1.55
N ASP A 24 -8.13 -4.97 1.65
CA ASP A 24 -8.97 -4.55 0.54
C ASP A 24 -8.84 -3.04 0.39
N MET A 25 -8.58 -2.54 -0.83
CA MET A 25 -8.26 -1.13 -1.04
C MET A 25 -9.44 -0.19 -0.78
N ASP A 26 -10.68 -0.66 -0.91
CA ASP A 26 -11.83 0.13 -0.47
C ASP A 26 -11.75 0.37 1.05
N ARG A 27 -11.42 -0.67 1.83
CA ARG A 27 -11.27 -0.58 3.30
C ARG A 27 -10.03 0.19 3.74
N VAL A 28 -8.94 0.08 2.97
CA VAL A 28 -7.72 0.88 3.20
C VAL A 28 -8.04 2.36 3.01
N LEU A 29 -8.74 2.72 1.93
CA LEU A 29 -9.15 4.10 1.69
C LEU A 29 -10.15 4.58 2.76
N THR A 30 -11.14 3.77 3.13
CA THR A 30 -12.05 4.06 4.25
C THR A 30 -11.31 4.26 5.59
N GLY A 31 -10.24 3.49 5.84
CA GLY A 31 -9.37 3.64 7.02
C GLY A 31 -8.51 4.91 6.98
N LEU A 32 -8.12 5.36 5.78
CA LEU A 32 -7.34 6.58 5.59
C LEU A 32 -8.16 7.86 5.83
N LEU A 33 -9.46 7.86 5.51
CA LEU A 33 -10.36 9.03 5.68
C LEU A 33 -10.32 9.67 7.09
N PRO A 34 -10.45 8.93 8.22
CA PRO A 34 -10.33 9.53 9.55
C PRO A 34 -8.94 10.09 9.82
N LEU A 35 -7.87 9.49 9.29
CA LEU A 35 -6.50 10.01 9.44
C LEU A 35 -6.34 11.34 8.69
N LEU A 36 -6.94 11.48 7.50
CA LEU A 36 -6.99 12.76 6.78
C LEU A 36 -7.79 13.80 7.55
N ARG A 37 -8.96 13.43 8.09
CA ARG A 37 -9.82 14.34 8.84
C ARG A 37 -9.14 14.89 10.09
N TRP A 38 -8.50 14.01 10.86
CA TRP A 38 -7.94 14.30 12.19
C TRP A 38 -6.41 14.38 12.21
N ASP A 39 -5.80 14.76 11.08
CA ASP A 39 -4.37 15.04 10.94
C ASP A 39 -3.45 13.92 11.47
N GLY A 40 -3.84 12.67 11.21
CA GLY A 40 -3.10 11.45 11.55
C GLY A 40 -3.57 10.78 12.84
N GLN A 41 -4.56 11.35 13.53
CA GLN A 41 -5.15 10.73 14.70
C GLN A 41 -6.24 9.73 14.28
N ALA A 42 -6.27 8.59 14.96
CA ALA A 42 -7.36 7.65 14.80
C ALA A 42 -8.70 8.29 15.24
N SER A 43 -9.79 7.84 14.64
CA SER A 43 -11.15 8.27 15.00
C SER A 43 -11.83 7.24 15.91
N ARG A 44 -12.49 7.73 16.96
CA ARG A 44 -13.38 6.93 17.82
C ARG A 44 -14.81 7.45 17.70
N ARG A 45 -15.70 6.58 17.22
CA ARG A 45 -17.15 6.80 17.19
C ARG A 45 -17.77 6.60 18.57
N ARG A 46 -18.96 7.18 18.77
CA ARG A 46 -19.77 6.97 19.99
C ARG A 46 -20.27 5.53 20.12
N SER A 47 -20.61 4.90 19.00
CA SER A 47 -21.09 3.52 18.89
C SER A 47 -20.38 2.78 17.75
N ASP A 48 -20.45 1.44 17.77
CA ASP A 48 -20.02 0.58 16.66
C ASP A 48 -21.24 -0.14 16.07
N PRO A 49 -22.07 0.57 15.29
CA PRO A 49 -23.31 0.02 14.73
C PRO A 49 -23.01 -1.10 13.72
N ASN A 50 -23.91 -2.09 13.69
CA ASN A 50 -23.87 -3.16 12.71
C ASN A 50 -24.80 -2.84 11.53
N PHE A 51 -24.29 -2.02 10.60
CA PHE A 51 -25.04 -1.64 9.41
C PHE A 51 -25.32 -2.82 8.49
N THR A 52 -26.51 -2.83 7.91
CA THR A 52 -26.97 -3.77 6.89
C THR A 52 -27.41 -3.00 5.65
N VAL A 53 -27.64 -3.68 4.52
CA VAL A 53 -28.19 -3.03 3.32
C VAL A 53 -29.54 -2.37 3.65
N ASP A 54 -30.41 -3.09 4.37
CA ASP A 54 -31.72 -2.57 4.80
C ASP A 54 -31.58 -1.30 5.65
N THR A 55 -30.54 -1.17 6.47
CA THR A 55 -30.31 0.06 7.25
C THR A 55 -30.18 1.29 6.36
N PHE A 56 -29.44 1.19 5.25
CA PHE A 56 -29.29 2.30 4.30
C PHE A 56 -30.56 2.52 3.45
N VAL A 57 -31.25 1.44 3.10
CA VAL A 57 -32.52 1.52 2.35
C VAL A 57 -33.59 2.21 3.19
N ASP A 58 -33.71 1.84 4.46
CA ASP A 58 -34.66 2.46 5.38
C ASP A 58 -34.37 3.95 5.58
N ALA A 59 -33.08 4.33 5.68
CA ALA A 59 -32.67 5.73 5.72
C ALA A 59 -33.06 6.48 4.43
N MET A 60 -32.84 5.90 3.24
CA MET A 60 -33.26 6.53 1.99
C MET A 60 -34.78 6.76 1.92
N LEU A 61 -35.57 5.76 2.33
CA LEU A 61 -37.03 5.83 2.28
C LEU A 61 -37.63 6.76 3.35
N ALA A 62 -36.92 6.97 4.47
CA ALA A 62 -37.32 7.91 5.51
C ALA A 62 -37.11 9.38 5.11
N HIS A 63 -36.28 9.65 4.10
CA HIS A 63 -35.90 10.99 3.65
C HIS A 63 -36.26 11.22 2.15
N PRO A 64 -37.55 11.24 1.78
CA PRO A 64 -37.99 11.41 0.39
C PRO A 64 -37.65 12.79 -0.19
N ASP A 65 -37.34 13.78 0.66
CA ASP A 65 -36.81 15.09 0.29
C ASP A 65 -35.37 15.01 -0.24
N LEU A 66 -34.60 13.99 0.17
CA LEU A 66 -33.23 13.73 -0.28
C LEU A 66 -33.14 12.62 -1.33
N PHE A 67 -34.11 11.72 -1.37
CA PHE A 67 -34.16 10.54 -2.25
C PHE A 67 -35.51 10.45 -2.98
N GLU A 68 -35.82 11.47 -3.78
CA GLU A 68 -37.09 11.55 -4.50
C GLU A 68 -37.30 10.36 -5.44
N GLY A 69 -38.48 9.73 -5.35
CA GLY A 69 -38.91 8.68 -6.28
C GLY A 69 -38.30 7.30 -6.07
N PHE A 70 -37.49 7.10 -5.02
CA PHE A 70 -36.95 5.78 -4.69
C PHE A 70 -38.02 4.88 -4.04
N ASP A 71 -38.23 3.70 -4.63
CA ASP A 71 -38.92 2.58 -3.98
C ASP A 71 -37.91 1.64 -3.29
N ARG A 72 -38.41 0.72 -2.45
CA ARG A 72 -37.57 -0.19 -1.68
C ARG A 72 -36.70 -1.13 -2.54
N ASP A 73 -37.24 -1.70 -3.61
CA ASP A 73 -36.51 -2.65 -4.47
C ASP A 73 -35.41 -1.91 -5.25
N THR A 74 -35.73 -0.74 -5.80
CA THR A 74 -34.77 0.12 -6.48
C THR A 74 -33.64 0.56 -5.54
N ALA A 75 -33.98 1.07 -4.35
CA ALA A 75 -33.00 1.48 -3.34
C ALA A 75 -32.11 0.32 -2.89
N TYR A 76 -32.68 -0.86 -2.64
CA TYR A 76 -31.94 -2.03 -2.21
C TYR A 76 -30.92 -2.47 -3.25
N ARG A 77 -31.36 -2.66 -4.51
CA ARG A 77 -30.48 -3.10 -5.59
C ARG A 77 -29.37 -2.09 -5.82
N TRP A 78 -29.68 -0.79 -5.83
CA TRP A 78 -28.68 0.24 -6.05
C TRP A 78 -27.68 0.32 -4.90
N ALA A 79 -28.14 0.31 -3.65
CA ALA A 79 -27.27 0.32 -2.48
C ALA A 79 -26.32 -0.90 -2.46
N GLU A 80 -26.87 -2.10 -2.66
CA GLU A 80 -26.10 -3.35 -2.67
C GLU A 80 -25.05 -3.41 -3.79
N THR A 81 -25.32 -2.79 -4.93
CA THR A 81 -24.49 -2.95 -6.13
C THR A 81 -23.51 -1.81 -6.39
N HIS A 82 -23.90 -0.56 -6.10
CA HIS A 82 -23.15 0.63 -6.49
C HIS A 82 -22.61 1.44 -5.31
N LEU A 83 -23.30 1.44 -4.16
CA LEU A 83 -22.96 2.32 -3.03
C LEU A 83 -22.21 1.63 -1.89
N LEU A 84 -22.42 0.34 -1.65
CA LEU A 84 -21.86 -0.37 -0.48
C LEU A 84 -20.69 -1.30 -0.84
N ASP A 85 -19.65 -1.32 0.00
CA ASP A 85 -18.65 -2.39 0.05
C ASP A 85 -19.22 -3.57 0.86
N LEU A 86 -19.27 -4.74 0.24
CA LEU A 86 -19.83 -5.96 0.80
C LEU A 86 -18.76 -7.05 0.93
N VAL A 87 -18.74 -7.71 2.09
CA VAL A 87 -17.94 -8.91 2.31
C VAL A 87 -18.77 -10.16 2.01
N ASN A 88 -18.13 -11.23 1.50
CA ASN A 88 -18.80 -12.49 1.16
C ASN A 88 -20.04 -12.32 0.26
N ARG A 89 -19.95 -11.40 -0.71
CA ARG A 89 -21.05 -11.05 -1.62
C ARG A 89 -21.64 -12.30 -2.30
N GLY A 90 -22.97 -12.35 -2.39
CA GLY A 90 -23.70 -13.46 -3.00
C GLY A 90 -23.73 -14.75 -2.18
N THR A 91 -23.35 -14.71 -0.89
CA THR A 91 -23.40 -15.86 0.02
C THR A 91 -24.31 -15.57 1.22
N PRO A 92 -24.76 -16.60 1.97
CA PRO A 92 -25.51 -16.40 3.22
C PRO A 92 -24.76 -15.64 4.32
N ARG A 93 -23.44 -15.41 4.15
CA ARG A 93 -22.59 -14.65 5.07
C ARG A 93 -22.29 -13.24 4.56
N GLN A 94 -23.03 -12.77 3.56
CA GLN A 94 -22.91 -11.42 3.05
C GLN A 94 -23.12 -10.42 4.19
N ALA A 95 -22.22 -9.44 4.30
CA ALA A 95 -22.33 -8.37 5.28
C ALA A 95 -21.76 -7.08 4.72
N VAL A 96 -22.21 -5.95 5.26
CA VAL A 96 -21.70 -4.63 4.88
C VAL A 96 -20.37 -4.38 5.58
N ALA A 97 -19.35 -3.96 4.83
CA ALA A 97 -18.14 -3.38 5.38
C ALA A 97 -18.31 -1.87 5.62
N GLY A 98 -19.02 -1.18 4.74
CA GLY A 98 -19.39 0.23 4.83
C GLY A 98 -19.79 0.73 3.45
N PRO A 99 -20.11 2.03 3.31
CA PRO A 99 -20.23 2.63 1.99
C PRO A 99 -18.87 2.66 1.28
N ARG A 100 -18.91 2.59 -0.06
CA ARG A 100 -17.72 2.80 -0.89
C ARG A 100 -17.10 4.17 -0.57
N PRO A 101 -15.78 4.30 -0.61
CA PRO A 101 -15.07 5.50 -0.16
C PRO A 101 -15.10 6.64 -1.21
N LEU A 102 -16.26 6.94 -1.79
CA LEU A 102 -16.42 8.04 -2.77
C LEU A 102 -16.44 9.42 -2.10
N HIS A 103 -16.80 9.48 -0.81
CA HIS A 103 -16.84 10.71 -0.03
C HIS A 103 -16.20 10.54 1.36
N GLY A 104 -15.65 11.62 1.89
CA GLY A 104 -14.86 11.64 3.12
C GLY A 104 -15.59 11.25 4.40
N PHE A 105 -16.92 11.37 4.46
CA PHE A 105 -17.71 10.96 5.65
C PHE A 105 -18.21 9.52 5.62
N THR A 106 -17.96 8.78 4.53
CA THR A 106 -18.37 7.37 4.41
C THR A 106 -17.79 6.48 5.51
N TYR A 107 -16.61 6.80 6.04
CA TYR A 107 -16.01 6.02 7.14
C TYR A 107 -16.83 6.04 8.43
N LEU A 108 -17.71 7.03 8.62
CA LEU A 108 -18.60 7.10 9.78
C LEU A 108 -19.64 5.97 9.76
N PHE A 109 -19.91 5.40 8.58
CA PHE A 109 -20.86 4.31 8.36
C PHE A 109 -20.19 2.94 8.20
N ARG A 110 -18.89 2.81 8.49
CA ARG A 110 -18.19 1.52 8.39
C ARG A 110 -18.63 0.54 9.49
N VAL A 111 -18.52 -0.75 9.23
CA VAL A 111 -18.63 -1.80 10.25
C VAL A 111 -17.21 -2.26 10.60
N ALA A 112 -16.70 -1.89 11.78
CA ALA A 112 -15.28 -2.02 12.13
C ALA A 112 -14.75 -3.47 12.03
N LYS A 113 -15.62 -4.46 12.28
CA LYS A 113 -15.29 -5.88 12.13
C LYS A 113 -14.97 -6.27 10.68
N HIS A 114 -15.65 -5.64 9.71
CA HIS A 114 -15.59 -5.99 8.29
C HIS A 114 -14.72 -5.02 7.48
N SER A 115 -14.47 -3.80 7.98
CA SER A 115 -13.69 -2.74 7.31
C SER A 115 -12.30 -2.53 7.91
N ARG A 116 -11.52 -3.60 8.14
CA ARG A 116 -10.15 -3.47 8.69
C ARG A 116 -9.13 -3.21 7.57
N ALA A 117 -8.33 -2.15 7.75
CA ALA A 117 -7.22 -1.79 6.87
C ALA A 117 -5.87 -2.41 7.26
N TYR A 118 -5.79 -3.01 8.46
CA TYR A 118 -4.61 -3.75 8.96
C TYR A 118 -3.29 -2.95 8.85
N GLY A 119 -3.36 -1.64 9.12
CA GLY A 119 -2.21 -0.74 9.16
C GLY A 119 -1.75 -0.24 7.78
N ALA A 120 -2.37 -0.66 6.69
CA ALA A 120 -2.05 -0.14 5.35
C ALA A 120 -2.46 1.34 5.18
N ASP A 121 -3.56 1.74 5.82
CA ASP A 121 -4.02 3.12 5.93
C ASP A 121 -3.03 4.00 6.70
N GLU A 122 -2.54 3.50 7.83
CA GLU A 122 -1.48 4.17 8.59
C GLU A 122 -0.19 4.25 7.78
N GLN A 123 0.21 3.16 7.13
CA GLN A 123 1.42 3.14 6.29
C GLN A 123 1.34 4.21 5.20
N LEU A 124 0.22 4.32 4.48
CA LEU A 124 0.00 5.35 3.47
C LEU A 124 0.09 6.76 4.08
N TYR A 125 -0.63 7.00 5.17
CA TYR A 125 -0.66 8.32 5.80
C TYR A 125 0.74 8.76 6.23
N TRP A 126 1.50 7.89 6.92
CA TRP A 126 2.82 8.24 7.44
C TRP A 126 3.90 8.27 6.36
N MET A 127 3.79 7.47 5.30
CA MET A 127 4.61 7.65 4.10
C MET A 127 4.41 9.04 3.51
N MET A 128 3.16 9.41 3.22
CA MET A 128 2.86 10.73 2.67
C MET A 128 3.28 11.85 3.61
N ARG A 129 2.95 11.76 4.90
CA ARG A 129 3.26 12.80 5.89
C ARG A 129 4.76 13.01 6.09
N GLY A 130 5.55 11.95 5.98
CA GLY A 130 6.99 11.97 6.18
C GLY A 130 7.81 12.42 4.97
N ALA A 131 7.21 12.51 3.79
CA ALA A 131 7.89 12.88 2.55
C ALA A 131 7.86 14.40 2.27
N PRO A 132 8.87 14.94 1.56
CA PRO A 132 8.83 16.29 0.97
C PRO A 132 7.55 16.54 0.16
N GLY A 133 6.92 17.71 0.33
CA GLY A 133 5.64 18.04 -0.33
C GLY A 133 4.42 17.25 0.18
N GLY A 134 4.64 16.30 1.09
CA GLY A 134 3.63 15.43 1.68
C GLY A 134 2.47 16.13 2.36
N PRO A 135 2.72 17.07 3.29
CA PRO A 135 1.63 17.80 3.97
C PRO A 135 0.70 18.55 3.01
N GLN A 136 1.23 19.13 1.93
CA GLN A 136 0.43 19.81 0.91
C GLN A 136 -0.40 18.81 0.10
N THR A 137 0.19 17.69 -0.30
CA THR A 137 -0.50 16.64 -1.07
C THR A 137 -1.59 15.96 -0.24
N LEU A 138 -1.37 15.77 1.07
CA LEU A 138 -2.41 15.29 1.99
C LEU A 138 -3.58 16.26 2.10
N GLU A 139 -3.30 17.57 2.12
CA GLU A 139 -4.34 18.60 2.14
C GLU A 139 -5.12 18.62 0.82
N TRP A 140 -4.47 18.48 -0.32
CA TRP A 140 -5.13 18.32 -1.63
C TRP A 140 -6.04 17.09 -1.67
N LEU A 141 -5.54 15.94 -1.20
CA LEU A 141 -6.33 14.71 -1.13
C LEU A 141 -7.53 14.89 -0.18
N LYS A 142 -7.32 15.53 0.98
CA LYS A 142 -8.38 15.83 1.95
C LYS A 142 -9.45 16.71 1.34
N ARG A 143 -9.07 17.82 0.70
CA ARG A 143 -10.01 18.71 0.02
C ARG A 143 -10.79 17.99 -1.06
N TYR A 144 -10.11 17.18 -1.88
CA TYR A 144 -10.77 16.38 -2.89
C TYR A 144 -11.80 15.45 -2.27
N LEU A 145 -11.41 14.58 -1.33
CA LEU A 145 -12.29 13.54 -0.78
C LEU A 145 -13.46 14.08 0.05
N PHE A 146 -13.32 15.25 0.68
CA PHE A 146 -14.35 15.90 1.49
C PHE A 146 -15.08 17.05 0.77
N ALA A 147 -14.90 17.18 -0.55
CA ALA A 147 -15.62 18.16 -1.37
C ALA A 147 -17.14 17.94 -1.34
N GLY A 148 -17.91 18.99 -1.62
CA GLY A 148 -19.37 18.98 -1.52
C GLY A 148 -19.95 19.33 -0.16
N ILE A 149 -19.11 19.59 0.85
CA ILE A 149 -19.57 19.98 2.20
C ILE A 149 -18.78 21.19 2.70
N GLU A 150 -19.47 22.30 2.93
CA GLU A 150 -18.94 23.54 3.52
C GLU A 150 -19.06 23.53 5.04
N ARG A 151 -18.08 24.14 5.71
CA ARG A 151 -18.11 24.36 7.16
C ARG A 151 -18.67 25.75 7.46
N SER A 152 -19.98 25.87 7.67
CA SER A 152 -20.63 27.11 8.11
C SER A 152 -20.85 27.08 9.63
N THR A 153 -20.12 27.89 10.40
CA THR A 153 -20.39 28.17 11.84
C THR A 153 -20.87 26.94 12.64
N ASP A 154 -20.04 25.89 12.65
CA ASP A 154 -20.24 24.58 13.32
C ASP A 154 -21.21 23.57 12.68
N LEU A 155 -21.84 23.90 11.55
CA LEU A 155 -22.62 22.97 10.74
C LEU A 155 -21.94 22.71 9.39
N LEU A 156 -22.05 21.46 8.95
CA LEU A 156 -21.55 20.99 7.66
C LEU A 156 -22.75 20.98 6.69
N VAL A 157 -22.75 21.86 5.68
CA VAL A 157 -23.86 22.03 4.71
C VAL A 157 -23.41 21.67 3.30
N PRO A 158 -24.29 21.18 2.41
CA PRO A 158 -23.93 20.94 1.01
C PRO A 158 -23.37 22.21 0.36
N ALA A 159 -22.21 22.10 -0.27
CA ALA A 159 -21.63 23.19 -1.05
C ALA A 159 -22.51 23.45 -2.29
N GLY A 160 -22.95 24.69 -2.49
CA GLY A 160 -23.69 25.05 -3.70
C GLY A 160 -22.76 25.17 -4.90
N GLY A 161 -23.04 24.45 -6.00
CA GLY A 161 -22.40 24.70 -7.30
C GLY A 161 -21.23 23.79 -7.70
N GLU A 162 -20.88 22.77 -6.91
CA GLU A 162 -19.96 21.71 -7.37
C GLU A 162 -20.74 20.60 -8.11
N GLU A 163 -20.32 20.26 -9.33
CA GLU A 163 -20.84 19.08 -10.04
C GLU A 163 -20.31 17.80 -9.38
N ILE A 164 -21.16 17.13 -8.60
CA ILE A 164 -20.87 15.86 -7.92
C ILE A 164 -21.67 14.75 -8.59
N ASP A 165 -21.04 13.59 -8.80
CA ASP A 165 -21.72 12.42 -9.36
C ASP A 165 -22.82 11.88 -8.43
N VAL A 166 -23.80 11.20 -9.03
CA VAL A 166 -25.02 10.75 -8.34
C VAL A 166 -24.70 9.82 -7.17
N GLU A 167 -23.75 8.90 -7.32
CA GLU A 167 -23.33 7.99 -6.25
C GLU A 167 -22.73 8.76 -5.06
N THR A 168 -21.87 9.73 -5.33
CA THR A 168 -21.26 10.56 -4.28
C THR A 168 -22.30 11.45 -3.61
N GLN A 169 -23.21 12.05 -4.37
CA GLN A 169 -24.31 12.83 -3.82
C GLN A 169 -25.21 11.97 -2.91
N ALA A 170 -25.48 10.72 -3.29
CA ALA A 170 -26.26 9.80 -2.46
C ALA A 170 -25.58 9.50 -1.12
N LEU A 171 -24.25 9.34 -1.12
CA LEU A 171 -23.49 9.15 0.13
C LEU A 171 -23.46 10.41 1.01
N ILE A 172 -23.43 11.60 0.40
CA ILE A 172 -23.60 12.87 1.12
C ILE A 172 -24.99 12.95 1.73
N ASN A 173 -26.04 12.62 0.98
CA ASN A 173 -27.42 12.62 1.46
C ASN A 173 -27.65 11.62 2.60
N LEU A 174 -27.06 10.42 2.53
CA LEU A 174 -27.08 9.46 3.65
C LEU A 174 -26.41 10.03 4.90
N TRP A 175 -25.33 10.78 4.73
CA TRP A 175 -24.68 11.45 5.86
C TRP A 175 -25.53 12.62 6.40
N LEU A 176 -26.25 13.36 5.56
CA LEU A 176 -27.17 14.41 6.02
C LEU A 176 -28.37 13.85 6.79
N ALA A 177 -28.85 12.67 6.40
CA ALA A 177 -29.94 11.97 7.08
C ALA A 177 -29.53 11.50 8.49
N ASP A 178 -28.40 10.76 8.60
CA ASP A 178 -28.05 10.00 9.82
C ASP A 178 -26.71 10.40 10.47
N GLY A 179 -26.04 11.44 9.95
CA GLY A 179 -24.65 11.79 10.32
C GLY A 179 -24.44 12.10 11.80
N ASP A 180 -25.43 12.68 12.46
CA ASP A 180 -25.38 13.01 13.89
C ASP A 180 -25.39 11.76 14.78
N GLU A 181 -26.02 10.67 14.34
CA GLU A 181 -26.04 9.40 15.06
C GLU A 181 -24.67 8.70 15.04
N VAL A 182 -23.88 8.95 13.99
CA VAL A 182 -22.57 8.32 13.76
C VAL A 182 -21.37 9.23 14.07
N ALA A 183 -21.61 10.31 14.81
CA ALA A 183 -20.58 11.29 15.17
C ALA A 183 -19.32 10.66 15.82
N ASP A 184 -18.17 11.22 15.47
CA ASP A 184 -16.86 10.77 15.92
C ASP A 184 -16.02 11.88 16.56
N ARG A 185 -14.95 11.48 17.23
CA ARG A 185 -13.95 12.38 17.79
C ARG A 185 -12.55 11.79 17.60
N PRO A 186 -11.51 12.63 17.53
CA PRO A 186 -10.15 12.15 17.49
C PRO A 186 -9.79 11.41 18.78
N VAL A 187 -9.04 10.33 18.66
CA VAL A 187 -8.43 9.63 19.78
C VAL A 187 -7.17 10.37 20.18
N LYS A 188 -7.15 10.93 21.39
CA LYS A 188 -5.91 11.40 22.01
C LYS A 188 -5.08 10.19 22.39
N GLU A 189 -4.11 9.83 21.56
CA GLU A 189 -3.13 8.80 21.88
C GLU A 189 -1.91 9.44 22.56
N ASP A 190 -1.99 9.56 23.88
CA ASP A 190 -0.84 9.98 24.68
C ASP A 190 0.31 8.97 24.49
N GLY A 191 1.46 9.47 24.02
CA GLY A 191 2.67 8.66 23.82
C GLY A 191 2.78 7.92 22.48
N ARG A 192 1.89 8.16 21.50
CA ARG A 192 2.09 7.65 20.13
C ARG A 192 3.44 8.12 19.58
N ARG A 193 4.24 7.17 19.08
CA ARG A 193 5.52 7.45 18.44
C ARG A 193 5.32 7.59 16.93
N VAL A 194 5.82 8.69 16.37
CA VAL A 194 5.89 8.89 14.92
C VAL A 194 7.21 8.33 14.42
N TYR A 195 7.15 7.55 13.34
CA TYR A 195 8.31 6.97 12.67
C TYR A 195 8.46 7.62 11.30
N ALA A 196 9.69 7.96 10.93
CA ALA A 196 9.98 8.33 9.55
C ALA A 196 9.82 7.10 8.65
N PRO A 197 9.41 7.26 7.38
CA PRO A 197 9.35 6.16 6.43
C PRO A 197 10.72 5.47 6.35
N TYR A 198 10.74 4.13 6.35
CA TYR A 198 11.98 3.37 6.28
C TYR A 198 12.72 3.64 4.96
N ASP A 199 11.97 3.76 3.87
CA ASP A 199 12.42 4.16 2.53
C ASP A 199 11.81 5.54 2.19
N PRO A 200 12.56 6.64 2.40
CA PRO A 200 12.10 7.99 2.09
C PRO A 200 11.82 8.20 0.59
N HIS A 201 12.61 7.57 -0.29
CA HIS A 201 12.47 7.73 -1.73
C HIS A 201 11.16 7.09 -2.24
N ALA A 202 10.80 5.93 -1.71
CA ALA A 202 9.50 5.32 -2.02
C ALA A 202 8.31 6.17 -1.53
N ALA A 203 8.48 6.90 -0.42
CA ALA A 203 7.47 7.83 0.10
C ALA A 203 7.37 9.12 -0.74
N GLU A 204 8.50 9.67 -1.17
CA GLU A 204 8.58 10.79 -2.13
C GLU A 204 7.85 10.46 -3.43
N LEU A 205 8.16 9.30 -4.01
CA LEU A 205 7.54 8.84 -5.25
C LEU A 205 6.01 8.71 -5.13
N LEU A 206 5.49 8.21 -4.00
CA LEU A 206 4.05 8.17 -3.72
C LEU A 206 3.44 9.58 -3.70
N VAL A 207 4.10 10.55 -3.05
CA VAL A 207 3.60 11.92 -2.96
C VAL A 207 3.58 12.59 -4.33
N GLU A 208 4.65 12.43 -5.12
CA GLU A 208 4.72 12.98 -6.47
C GLU A 208 3.62 12.42 -7.37
N ASP A 209 3.42 11.10 -7.35
CA ASP A 209 2.45 10.43 -8.20
C ASP A 209 1.01 10.73 -7.77
N LEU A 210 0.74 10.77 -6.46
CA LEU A 210 -0.56 11.19 -5.93
C LEU A 210 -0.86 12.64 -6.33
N GLY A 211 0.10 13.55 -6.16
CA GLY A 211 -0.05 14.94 -6.58
C GLY A 211 -0.33 15.02 -8.09
N GLY A 212 0.41 14.26 -8.90
CA GLY A 212 0.20 14.17 -10.34
C GLY A 212 -1.19 13.63 -10.71
N LEU A 213 -1.68 12.61 -10.02
CA LEU A 213 -3.02 12.07 -10.25
C LEU A 213 -4.11 13.10 -9.89
N LEU A 214 -3.97 13.82 -8.78
CA LEU A 214 -4.94 14.82 -8.32
C LEU A 214 -5.06 16.04 -9.26
N TYR A 215 -4.08 16.32 -10.11
CA TYR A 215 -4.22 17.34 -11.18
C TYR A 215 -5.36 17.03 -12.17
N HIS A 216 -5.78 15.77 -12.27
CA HIS A 216 -6.85 15.33 -13.17
C HIS A 216 -8.25 15.42 -12.54
N LYS A 217 -8.37 15.91 -11.29
CA LYS A 217 -9.62 15.87 -10.51
C LYS A 217 -10.84 16.50 -11.20
N ASP A 218 -10.64 17.54 -12.00
CA ASP A 218 -11.72 18.28 -12.68
C ASP A 218 -12.03 17.71 -14.08
N ARG A 219 -11.24 16.74 -14.54
CA ARG A 219 -11.36 16.12 -15.87
C ARG A 219 -11.73 14.63 -15.81
N MET A 220 -11.67 14.04 -14.62
CA MET A 220 -11.91 12.62 -14.37
C MET A 220 -13.15 12.44 -13.49
N PRO A 221 -14.10 11.57 -13.85
CA PRO A 221 -15.21 11.23 -12.97
C PRO A 221 -14.70 10.71 -11.62
N ARG A 222 -15.36 11.10 -10.53
CA ARG A 222 -14.90 10.75 -9.18
C ARG A 222 -14.77 9.25 -8.95
N SER A 223 -15.72 8.46 -9.42
CA SER A 223 -15.67 7.00 -9.32
C SER A 223 -14.40 6.42 -9.95
N VAL A 224 -14.02 6.94 -11.12
CA VAL A 224 -12.77 6.57 -11.82
C VAL A 224 -11.54 7.04 -11.03
N MET A 225 -11.55 8.28 -10.51
CA MET A 225 -10.47 8.79 -9.69
C MET A 225 -10.26 7.96 -8.42
N ILE A 226 -11.33 7.53 -7.75
CA ILE A 226 -11.25 6.68 -6.57
C ILE A 226 -10.69 5.30 -6.93
N ASP A 227 -11.10 4.72 -8.06
CA ASP A 227 -10.52 3.46 -8.53
C ASP A 227 -9.03 3.61 -8.88
N HIS A 228 -8.62 4.73 -9.50
CA HIS A 228 -7.22 5.06 -9.76
C HIS A 228 -6.41 5.27 -8.48
N LEU A 229 -6.97 5.98 -7.47
CA LEU A 229 -6.33 6.15 -6.17
C LEU A 229 -6.11 4.80 -5.48
N LYS A 230 -7.08 3.89 -5.54
CA LYS A 230 -6.94 2.53 -4.99
C LYS A 230 -5.82 1.76 -5.66
N ILE A 231 -5.75 1.79 -7.00
CA ILE A 231 -4.67 1.13 -7.76
C ILE A 231 -3.31 1.76 -7.44
N LEU A 232 -3.22 3.09 -7.43
CA LEU A 232 -2.00 3.83 -7.13
C LEU A 232 -1.49 3.51 -5.72
N PHE A 233 -2.35 3.58 -4.72
CA PHE A 233 -1.99 3.26 -3.34
C PHE A 233 -1.58 1.79 -3.16
N ALA A 234 -2.28 0.86 -3.80
CA ALA A 234 -1.92 -0.55 -3.78
C ALA A 234 -0.54 -0.77 -4.41
N PHE A 235 -0.27 -0.13 -5.56
CA PHE A 235 1.01 -0.15 -6.23
C PHE A 235 2.15 0.36 -5.34
N HIS A 236 2.06 1.57 -4.78
CA HIS A 236 3.11 2.11 -3.93
C HIS A 236 3.30 1.32 -2.63
N LEU A 237 2.22 0.83 -2.01
CA LEU A 237 2.31 -0.07 -0.86
C LEU A 237 3.03 -1.37 -1.24
N SER A 238 2.65 -2.01 -2.34
CA SER A 238 3.27 -3.26 -2.77
C SER A 238 4.75 -3.08 -3.08
N ARG A 239 5.11 -2.02 -3.81
CA ARG A 239 6.50 -1.68 -4.15
C ARG A 239 7.31 -1.38 -2.91
N TYR A 240 6.80 -0.55 -1.99
CA TYR A 240 7.46 -0.26 -0.71
C TYR A 240 7.78 -1.56 0.04
N HIS A 241 6.81 -2.46 0.20
CA HIS A 241 7.03 -3.70 0.94
C HIS A 241 7.91 -4.70 0.21
N LEU A 242 7.89 -4.75 -1.12
CA LEU A 242 8.85 -5.55 -1.90
C LEU A 242 10.26 -5.02 -1.67
N LEU A 243 10.48 -3.71 -1.78
CA LEU A 243 11.78 -3.08 -1.53
C LEU A 243 12.31 -3.35 -0.12
N LEU A 244 11.43 -3.35 0.90
CA LEU A 244 11.80 -3.73 2.26
C LEU A 244 12.38 -5.15 2.36
N LEU A 245 11.89 -6.10 1.55
CA LEU A 245 12.42 -7.48 1.55
C LEU A 245 13.91 -7.52 1.19
N LYS A 246 14.38 -6.54 0.40
CA LYS A 246 15.78 -6.41 -0.02
C LYS A 246 16.56 -5.49 0.91
N SER A 247 15.99 -4.33 1.26
CA SER A 247 16.71 -3.27 1.94
C SER A 247 16.91 -3.51 3.43
N VAL A 248 15.95 -4.15 4.12
CA VAL A 248 16.10 -4.48 5.54
C VAL A 248 17.29 -5.41 5.80
N PRO A 249 17.40 -6.58 5.13
CA PRO A 249 18.57 -7.44 5.30
C PRO A 249 19.88 -6.77 4.88
N ALA A 250 19.90 -6.05 3.75
CA ALA A 250 21.09 -5.36 3.26
C ALA A 250 21.64 -4.39 4.31
N LYS A 251 20.77 -3.55 4.87
CA LYS A 251 21.15 -2.55 5.88
C LYS A 251 21.69 -3.18 7.16
N LEU A 252 21.11 -4.29 7.60
CA LEU A 252 21.59 -5.05 8.77
C LEU A 252 22.95 -5.72 8.55
N SER A 253 23.28 -6.04 7.29
CA SER A 253 24.61 -6.54 6.91
C SER A 253 25.65 -5.43 6.72
N GLY A 254 25.26 -4.15 6.84
CA GLY A 254 26.11 -2.99 6.57
C GLY A 254 26.33 -2.73 5.08
N ALA A 255 25.52 -3.32 4.21
CA ALA A 255 25.53 -3.10 2.78
C ALA A 255 24.46 -2.09 2.36
N ASP A 256 24.75 -1.29 1.34
CA ASP A 256 23.73 -0.49 0.68
C ASP A 256 22.82 -1.38 -0.17
N SER A 257 21.52 -1.12 -0.13
CA SER A 257 20.57 -1.81 -0.99
C SER A 257 20.61 -1.20 -2.38
N ALA A 258 21.06 -1.96 -3.38
CA ALA A 258 20.88 -1.58 -4.78
C ALA A 258 19.38 -1.36 -5.10
N PRO A 259 19.04 -0.50 -6.08
CA PRO A 259 17.66 -0.32 -6.54
C PRO A 259 16.98 -1.64 -6.86
N GLY A 260 15.67 -1.73 -6.63
CA GLY A 260 14.89 -2.92 -6.96
C GLY A 260 14.41 -2.92 -8.41
N GLY A 261 14.56 -4.04 -9.09
CA GLY A 261 14.02 -4.27 -10.44
C GLY A 261 12.99 -5.40 -10.50
N PHE A 262 11.91 -5.19 -11.25
CA PHE A 262 10.80 -6.13 -11.46
C PHE A 262 10.60 -6.36 -12.95
N PHE A 263 10.83 -7.57 -13.44
CA PHE A 263 10.52 -7.91 -14.83
C PHE A 263 9.04 -8.28 -14.95
N LEU A 264 8.29 -7.55 -15.78
CA LEU A 264 6.84 -7.66 -15.92
C LEU A 264 6.44 -8.35 -17.21
N ASP A 265 5.55 -9.33 -17.12
CA ASP A 265 4.88 -9.93 -18.27
C ASP A 265 3.60 -9.15 -18.63
N VAL A 266 3.60 -8.47 -19.79
CA VAL A 266 2.47 -7.64 -20.26
C VAL A 266 1.44 -8.46 -21.04
N GLU A 267 1.88 -9.51 -21.72
CA GLU A 267 1.02 -10.39 -22.49
C GLU A 267 0.11 -11.20 -21.57
N SER A 268 0.65 -11.62 -20.41
CA SER A 268 -0.01 -12.51 -19.46
C SER A 268 -0.39 -13.87 -20.07
N ALA A 269 0.32 -14.33 -21.10
CA ALA A 269 0.20 -15.65 -21.70
C ALA A 269 1.35 -16.58 -21.28
N PRO A 270 1.22 -17.92 -21.35
CA PRO A 270 2.36 -18.82 -21.13
C PRO A 270 3.43 -18.62 -22.21
N GLY A 271 4.71 -18.63 -21.83
CA GLY A 271 5.83 -18.47 -22.78
C GLY A 271 7.14 -18.09 -22.10
N ASP A 272 8.13 -17.68 -22.88
CA ASP A 272 9.45 -17.30 -22.34
C ASP A 272 9.40 -16.00 -21.51
N THR A 273 8.60 -15.02 -21.93
CA THR A 273 8.31 -13.81 -21.14
C THR A 273 7.73 -14.18 -19.77
N ALA A 274 6.77 -15.11 -19.74
CA ALA A 274 6.20 -15.60 -18.49
C ALA A 274 7.27 -16.22 -17.59
N ARG A 275 8.14 -17.07 -18.13
CA ARG A 275 9.24 -17.69 -17.37
C ARG A 275 10.20 -16.67 -16.77
N LEU A 276 10.53 -15.60 -17.51
CA LEU A 276 11.34 -14.51 -16.99
C LEU A 276 10.62 -13.80 -15.85
N ALA A 277 9.34 -13.48 -16.00
CA ALA A 277 8.56 -12.83 -14.94
C ALA A 277 8.35 -13.72 -13.71
N GLU A 278 8.23 -15.04 -13.90
CA GLU A 278 8.20 -16.04 -12.82
C GLU A 278 9.53 -16.10 -12.07
N ARG A 279 10.66 -16.06 -12.79
CA ARG A 279 12.00 -15.98 -12.19
C ARG A 279 12.16 -14.71 -11.36
N SER A 280 11.76 -13.56 -11.91
CA SER A 280 11.80 -12.28 -11.18
C SER A 280 10.97 -12.35 -9.90
N ALA A 281 9.71 -12.81 -9.99
CA ALA A 281 8.85 -12.97 -8.81
C ALA A 281 9.45 -13.93 -7.79
N ARG A 282 9.96 -15.09 -8.23
CA ARG A 282 10.60 -16.06 -7.32
C ARG A 282 11.75 -15.41 -6.55
N THR A 283 12.65 -14.69 -7.22
CA THR A 283 13.78 -14.03 -6.57
C THR A 283 13.35 -13.04 -5.48
N TRP A 284 12.26 -12.29 -5.68
CA TRP A 284 11.74 -11.40 -4.65
C TRP A 284 11.12 -12.15 -3.46
N TYR A 285 10.37 -13.22 -3.73
CA TYR A 285 9.72 -14.01 -2.68
C TYR A 285 10.72 -14.86 -1.87
N ASP A 286 11.85 -15.23 -2.45
CA ASP A 286 12.91 -15.98 -1.78
C ASP A 286 13.66 -15.12 -0.74
N ARG A 287 13.48 -13.79 -0.74
CA ARG A 287 14.03 -12.85 0.27
C ARG A 287 13.25 -12.80 1.57
N ILE A 288 12.03 -13.34 1.60
CA ILE A 288 11.14 -13.24 2.75
C ILE A 288 11.78 -13.80 4.04
N PRO A 289 12.52 -14.93 4.04
CA PRO A 289 13.19 -15.43 5.25
C PRO A 289 14.16 -14.42 5.86
N ASP A 290 15.07 -13.87 5.06
CA ASP A 290 16.04 -12.88 5.53
C ASP A 290 15.37 -11.60 6.03
N PHE A 291 14.31 -11.17 5.34
CA PHE A 291 13.48 -10.05 5.78
C PHE A 291 12.85 -10.31 7.15
N VAL A 292 12.25 -11.49 7.36
CA VAL A 292 11.62 -11.85 8.63
C VAL A 292 12.64 -11.82 9.76
N ARG A 293 13.81 -12.42 9.53
CA ARG A 293 14.92 -12.38 10.50
C ARG A 293 15.33 -10.95 10.81
N GLY A 294 15.49 -10.11 9.78
CA GLY A 294 15.91 -8.73 9.96
C GLY A 294 14.91 -7.86 10.73
N VAL A 295 13.61 -8.06 10.50
CA VAL A 295 12.57 -7.37 11.27
C VAL A 295 12.57 -7.83 12.72
N PHE A 296 12.78 -9.13 13.00
CA PHE A 296 12.96 -9.60 14.37
C PHE A 296 14.17 -8.95 15.04
N GLU A 297 15.33 -8.89 14.38
CA GLU A 297 16.52 -8.22 14.91
C GLU A 297 16.20 -6.76 15.31
N LEU A 298 15.61 -5.98 14.41
CA LEU A 298 15.22 -4.60 14.68
C LEU A 298 14.19 -4.51 15.81
N ARG A 299 13.19 -5.39 15.85
CA ARG A 299 12.21 -5.41 16.93
C ARG A 299 12.87 -5.69 18.29
N LYS A 300 13.81 -6.63 18.36
CA LYS A 300 14.49 -6.97 19.62
C LYS A 300 15.50 -5.91 20.06
N LEU A 301 16.10 -5.19 19.11
CA LEU A 301 16.88 -3.99 19.42
C LEU A 301 15.98 -2.86 19.97
N GLU A 302 14.76 -2.70 19.45
CA GLU A 302 13.80 -1.72 19.98
C GLU A 302 13.38 -2.08 21.41
N GLU A 303 13.06 -3.35 21.69
CA GLU A 303 12.76 -3.81 23.05
C GLU A 303 13.95 -3.59 24.01
N PHE A 304 15.18 -3.81 23.54
CA PHE A 304 16.38 -3.54 24.33
C PHE A 304 16.46 -2.05 24.75
N THR A 305 15.97 -1.12 23.93
CA THR A 305 15.96 0.31 24.29
C THR A 305 14.97 0.65 25.40
N GLN A 306 14.00 -0.22 25.68
CA GLN A 306 12.97 0.00 26.70
C GLN A 306 13.43 -0.43 28.11
N ILE A 307 14.51 -1.20 28.21
CA ILE A 307 15.10 -1.57 29.50
C ILE A 307 16.19 -0.57 29.94
N PRO A 308 16.45 -0.38 31.26
CA PRO A 308 17.42 0.60 31.74
C PRO A 308 18.82 0.47 31.14
N ALA A 309 19.25 -0.76 30.83
CA ALA A 309 20.53 -1.05 30.21
C ALA A 309 20.66 -0.49 28.79
N GLY A 310 19.56 -0.41 28.04
CA GLY A 310 19.52 0.15 26.68
C GLY A 310 19.02 1.59 26.60
N ALA A 311 18.13 2.00 27.50
CA ALA A 311 17.49 3.32 27.48
C ALA A 311 18.46 4.50 27.54
N ASN A 312 19.61 4.34 28.21
CA ASN A 312 20.63 5.39 28.32
C ASN A 312 21.57 5.48 27.10
N ARG A 313 21.41 4.62 26.09
CA ARG A 313 22.40 4.44 25.01
C ARG A 313 22.02 5.11 23.71
N VAL A 314 20.73 5.31 23.44
CA VAL A 314 20.23 6.03 22.27
C VAL A 314 19.09 6.94 22.71
N ARG A 315 19.12 8.19 22.27
CA ARG A 315 18.06 9.17 22.54
C ARG A 315 17.23 9.36 21.27
N SER A 316 15.93 9.13 21.35
CA SER A 316 14.99 9.60 20.33
C SER A 316 14.50 11.01 20.68
N LYS A 317 14.03 11.75 19.66
CA LYS A 317 13.29 12.99 19.91
C LYS A 317 11.97 12.67 20.63
N PRO A 318 11.48 13.51 21.56
CA PRO A 318 10.17 13.31 22.20
C PRO A 318 9.07 13.09 21.15
N GLY A 319 8.23 12.07 21.33
CA GLY A 319 7.16 11.72 20.39
C GLY A 319 7.62 11.00 19.11
N HIS A 320 8.92 10.78 18.91
CA HIS A 320 9.45 10.00 17.79
C HIS A 320 9.95 8.64 18.22
N GLY A 321 9.66 7.64 17.40
CA GLY A 321 10.25 6.32 17.51
C GLY A 321 11.65 6.27 16.94
N LEU A 322 12.43 5.28 17.36
CA LEU A 322 13.77 5.03 16.82
C LEU A 322 13.64 4.52 15.39
N SER A 323 14.52 4.97 14.52
CA SER A 323 14.72 4.46 13.16
C SER A 323 15.59 3.20 13.17
N ALA A 324 15.55 2.43 12.09
CA ALA A 324 16.43 1.26 11.94
C ALA A 324 17.92 1.63 12.02
N ASN A 325 18.33 2.81 11.55
CA ASN A 325 19.71 3.29 11.67
C ASN A 325 20.11 3.51 13.12
N GLU A 326 19.25 4.17 13.90
CA GLU A 326 19.51 4.41 15.32
C GLU A 326 19.58 3.10 16.12
N LEU A 327 18.77 2.11 15.75
CA LEU A 327 18.85 0.77 16.34
C LEU A 327 20.12 0.03 15.94
N LEU A 328 20.59 0.17 14.70
CA LEU A 328 21.84 -0.45 14.25
C LEU A 328 23.07 0.09 14.99
N VAL A 329 23.06 1.35 15.42
CA VAL A 329 24.10 1.91 16.29
C VAL A 329 24.21 1.13 17.61
N LEU A 330 23.12 0.55 18.13
CA LEU A 330 23.16 -0.28 19.35
C LEU A 330 23.90 -1.60 19.17
N ARG A 331 24.07 -2.07 17.93
CA ARG A 331 24.87 -3.27 17.61
C ARG A 331 26.38 -3.00 17.68
N ALA A 332 26.79 -1.74 17.80
CA ALA A 332 28.20 -1.37 17.89
C ALA A 332 28.90 -1.97 19.12
N LYS A 333 30.23 -2.16 19.02
CA LYS A 333 31.08 -2.79 20.04
C LYS A 333 30.94 -2.16 21.43
N THR A 334 30.67 -0.85 21.52
CA THR A 334 30.46 -0.10 22.77
C THR A 334 29.27 -0.60 23.59
N HIS A 335 28.37 -1.37 22.98
CA HIS A 335 27.14 -1.83 23.61
C HIS A 335 27.04 -3.35 23.77
N LYS A 336 28.02 -4.08 23.20
CA LYS A 336 28.05 -5.54 23.08
C LYS A 336 27.70 -6.28 24.36
N THR A 337 28.35 -5.97 25.48
CA THR A 337 28.16 -6.71 26.74
C THR A 337 26.72 -6.69 27.27
N ALA A 338 26.02 -5.55 27.21
CA ALA A 338 24.64 -5.51 27.69
C ALA A 338 23.65 -6.09 26.68
N LEU A 339 23.98 -6.04 25.39
CA LEU A 339 23.19 -6.70 24.36
C LEU A 339 23.31 -8.22 24.49
N GLU A 340 24.51 -8.74 24.77
CA GLU A 340 24.73 -10.16 25.08
C GLU A 340 23.97 -10.59 26.34
N ALA A 341 24.00 -9.78 27.41
CA ALA A 341 23.23 -10.07 28.62
C ALA A 341 21.71 -10.11 28.36
N PHE A 342 21.20 -9.19 27.54
CA PHE A 342 19.80 -9.19 27.10
C PHE A 342 19.48 -10.45 26.27
N GLY A 343 20.31 -10.78 25.28
CA GLY A 343 20.17 -11.98 24.46
C GLY A 343 20.17 -13.26 25.30
N HIS A 344 21.08 -13.37 26.27
CA HIS A 344 21.18 -14.54 27.14
C HIS A 344 19.91 -14.73 27.99
N SER A 345 19.38 -13.64 28.58
CA SER A 345 18.11 -13.67 29.31
C SER A 345 16.94 -14.13 28.42
N ARG A 346 16.89 -13.64 27.17
CA ARG A 346 15.87 -14.04 26.20
C ARG A 346 16.01 -15.50 25.74
N LEU A 347 17.24 -16.01 25.58
CA LEU A 347 17.49 -17.42 25.25
C LEU A 347 17.00 -18.35 26.36
N ILE A 348 17.28 -18.05 27.63
CA ILE A 348 16.80 -18.84 28.76
C ILE A 348 15.28 -18.91 28.74
N SER A 349 14.62 -17.76 28.58
CA SER A 349 13.16 -17.71 28.46
C SER A 349 12.63 -18.53 27.28
N LEU A 350 13.32 -18.48 26.13
CA LEU A 350 12.93 -19.26 24.95
C LEU A 350 13.10 -20.76 25.19
N GLN A 351 14.20 -21.19 25.80
CA GLN A 351 14.45 -22.60 26.12
C GLN A 351 13.41 -23.16 27.09
N GLU A 352 12.98 -22.38 28.08
CA GLU A 352 11.87 -22.76 28.95
C GLU A 352 10.55 -22.93 28.17
N ASP A 353 10.23 -22.02 27.24
CA ASP A 353 9.05 -22.15 26.36
C ASP A 353 9.12 -23.40 25.44
N LEU A 354 10.34 -23.87 25.14
CA LEU A 354 10.61 -25.03 24.27
C LEU A 354 10.76 -26.35 25.02
N LYS A 355 10.85 -26.33 26.35
CA LYS A 355 11.22 -27.50 27.18
C LYS A 355 10.31 -28.72 26.97
N ASP A 356 9.02 -28.49 26.77
CA ASP A 356 8.02 -29.54 26.57
C ASP A 356 7.67 -29.77 25.08
N ALA A 357 8.40 -29.13 24.16
CA ALA A 357 8.19 -29.29 22.73
C ALA A 357 9.06 -30.42 22.14
N GLU A 358 8.65 -30.94 20.98
CA GLU A 358 9.48 -31.89 20.24
C GLU A 358 10.83 -31.24 19.86
N PRO A 359 11.95 -31.96 20.01
CA PRO A 359 13.26 -31.44 19.65
C PRO A 359 13.32 -31.08 18.17
N ASP A 360 13.70 -29.83 17.89
CA ASP A 360 13.93 -29.36 16.53
C ASP A 360 15.44 -29.48 16.21
N PRO A 361 15.84 -30.34 15.25
CA PRO A 361 17.24 -30.49 14.86
C PRO A 361 17.85 -29.17 14.38
N GLU A 362 17.09 -28.34 13.68
CA GLU A 362 17.57 -27.05 13.15
C GLU A 362 17.93 -26.09 14.29
N LEU A 363 17.14 -26.08 15.37
CA LEU A 363 17.46 -25.29 16.57
C LEU A 363 18.63 -25.86 17.35
N THR A 364 18.78 -27.18 17.39
CA THR A 364 19.89 -27.83 18.09
C THR A 364 21.21 -27.48 17.42
N ASP A 365 21.28 -27.64 16.10
CA ASP A 365 22.45 -27.24 15.30
C ASP A 365 22.76 -25.75 15.46
N LEU A 366 21.72 -24.90 15.48
CA LEU A 366 21.86 -23.46 15.67
C LEU A 366 22.49 -23.11 17.04
N PHE A 367 22.08 -23.79 18.12
CA PHE A 367 22.66 -23.57 19.45
C PHE A 367 24.12 -24.02 19.53
N ASP A 368 24.51 -25.03 18.75
CA ASP A 368 25.86 -25.58 18.72
C ASP A 368 26.85 -24.74 17.87
N LEU A 369 26.37 -23.82 17.02
CA LEU A 369 27.21 -22.94 16.18
C LEU A 369 28.08 -21.95 16.98
N GLY A 370 27.80 -21.73 18.27
CA GLY A 370 28.61 -20.85 19.13
C GLY A 370 28.54 -19.37 18.77
N LEU A 371 27.42 -18.91 18.18
CA LEU A 371 27.15 -17.50 17.92
C LEU A 371 26.95 -16.72 19.24
N ASP A 372 27.02 -15.38 19.18
CA ASP A 372 26.74 -14.56 20.36
C ASP A 372 25.27 -14.70 20.79
N PRO A 373 24.95 -14.58 22.10
CA PRO A 373 23.62 -14.88 22.62
C PRO A 373 22.47 -14.10 21.96
N PHE A 374 22.71 -12.86 21.54
CA PHE A 374 21.68 -12.05 20.90
C PHE A 374 21.40 -12.55 19.48
N THR A 375 22.45 -12.79 18.70
CA THR A 375 22.32 -13.37 17.36
C THR A 375 21.66 -14.74 17.42
N THR A 376 22.09 -15.63 18.31
CA THR A 376 21.49 -16.96 18.50
C THR A 376 20.00 -16.86 18.83
N TYR A 377 19.60 -15.91 19.68
CA TYR A 377 18.19 -15.69 20.01
C TYR A 377 17.36 -15.27 18.79
N VAL A 378 17.85 -14.30 18.01
CA VAL A 378 17.15 -13.81 16.81
C VAL A 378 17.03 -14.91 15.77
N GLU A 379 18.08 -15.68 15.52
CA GLU A 379 18.04 -16.80 14.58
C GLU A 379 17.04 -17.88 15.04
N ALA A 380 17.01 -18.21 16.33
CA ALA A 380 16.11 -19.24 16.87
C ALA A 380 14.63 -18.84 16.73
N ILE A 381 14.25 -17.62 17.11
CA ILE A 381 12.86 -17.16 16.95
C ILE A 381 12.47 -17.02 15.47
N SER A 382 13.44 -16.71 14.60
CA SER A 382 13.23 -16.60 13.17
C SER A 382 12.96 -17.97 12.55
N ALA A 383 13.77 -18.99 12.86
CA ALA A 383 13.56 -20.38 12.41
C ALA A 383 12.17 -20.89 12.81
N LEU A 384 11.77 -20.66 14.08
CA LEU A 384 10.46 -21.06 14.60
C LEU A 384 9.26 -20.38 13.92
N ARG A 385 9.44 -19.19 13.35
CA ARG A 385 8.32 -18.32 12.91
C ARG A 385 8.36 -17.93 11.45
N VAL A 386 9.42 -18.23 10.71
CA VAL A 386 9.56 -17.85 9.30
C VAL A 386 8.45 -18.42 8.45
N SER A 387 8.04 -19.67 8.67
CA SER A 387 6.94 -20.31 7.93
C SER A 387 5.60 -19.58 8.13
N PHE A 388 5.32 -19.18 9.37
CA PHE A 388 4.15 -18.38 9.74
C PHE A 388 4.18 -17.02 9.04
N HIS A 389 5.26 -16.25 9.21
CA HIS A 389 5.34 -14.91 8.64
C HIS A 389 5.37 -14.94 7.10
N ARG A 390 6.06 -15.90 6.49
CA ARG A 390 6.07 -16.08 5.04
C ARG A 390 4.68 -16.25 4.48
N LYS A 391 3.83 -17.09 5.10
CA LYS A 391 2.43 -17.26 4.66
C LYS A 391 1.67 -15.93 4.64
N TYR A 392 1.75 -15.15 5.71
CA TYR A 392 1.02 -13.90 5.85
C TYR A 392 1.58 -12.78 4.96
N ILE A 393 2.90 -12.64 4.88
CA ILE A 393 3.57 -11.70 3.96
C ILE A 393 3.17 -12.01 2.51
N VAL A 394 3.19 -13.27 2.09
CA VAL A 394 2.74 -13.69 0.75
C VAL A 394 1.28 -13.29 0.49
N GLN A 395 0.40 -13.50 1.47
CA GLN A 395 -1.02 -13.15 1.35
C GLN A 395 -1.24 -11.63 1.29
N ALA A 396 -0.51 -10.86 2.09
CA ALA A 396 -0.55 -9.40 2.07
C ALA A 396 -0.04 -8.85 0.74
N LEU A 397 1.10 -9.33 0.26
CA LEU A 397 1.66 -8.98 -1.05
C LEU A 397 0.71 -9.33 -2.19
N ASP A 398 0.08 -10.51 -2.17
CA ASP A 398 -0.95 -10.88 -3.16
C ASP A 398 -2.12 -9.86 -3.15
N SER A 399 -2.55 -9.36 -1.99
CA SER A 399 -3.62 -8.35 -1.92
C SER A 399 -3.15 -6.94 -2.34
N LEU A 400 -1.94 -6.52 -1.94
CA LEU A 400 -1.38 -5.21 -2.31
C LEU A 400 -1.06 -5.12 -3.80
N MET A 401 -0.63 -6.21 -4.42
CA MET A 401 -0.43 -6.29 -5.87
C MET A 401 -1.72 -6.61 -6.64
N LEU A 402 -2.89 -6.47 -6.00
CA LEU A 402 -4.21 -6.59 -6.60
C LEU A 402 -4.40 -7.89 -7.40
N LYS A 403 -3.89 -9.01 -6.88
CA LYS A 403 -3.97 -10.31 -7.56
C LYS A 403 -5.41 -10.65 -7.95
N ARG A 404 -5.64 -10.87 -9.25
CA ARG A 404 -6.97 -11.16 -9.85
C ARG A 404 -7.97 -10.01 -9.74
N ARG A 405 -7.49 -8.77 -9.61
CA ARG A 405 -8.30 -7.56 -9.64
C ARG A 405 -7.72 -6.59 -10.68
N PRO A 406 -8.50 -5.62 -11.17
CA PRO A 406 -7.97 -4.55 -12.01
C PRO A 406 -6.81 -3.84 -11.30
N GLY A 407 -5.76 -3.50 -12.03
CA GLY A 407 -4.54 -2.92 -11.47
C GLY A 407 -3.53 -3.94 -10.95
N ALA A 408 -3.68 -5.23 -11.29
CA ALA A 408 -2.78 -6.27 -10.83
C ALA A 408 -1.32 -6.04 -11.25
N MET A 409 -0.40 -6.20 -10.30
CA MET A 409 1.04 -6.33 -10.53
C MET A 409 1.51 -7.79 -10.40
N ILE A 410 0.63 -8.70 -9.95
CA ILE A 410 0.95 -10.12 -9.82
C ILE A 410 -0.15 -11.00 -10.41
N ALA A 411 0.26 -12.02 -11.16
CA ALA A 411 -0.61 -13.08 -11.63
C ALA A 411 -0.11 -14.45 -11.15
N GLN A 412 -1.04 -15.39 -11.04
CA GLN A 412 -0.72 -16.79 -10.80
C GLN A 412 -1.77 -17.66 -11.50
N PRO A 413 -1.41 -18.40 -12.56
CA PRO A 413 -2.28 -19.40 -13.16
C PRO A 413 -2.73 -20.45 -12.13
N HIS A 414 -3.83 -21.17 -12.41
CA HIS A 414 -4.28 -22.23 -11.51
C HIS A 414 -3.18 -23.29 -11.35
N ARG A 415 -2.74 -23.54 -10.10
CA ARG A 415 -1.57 -24.40 -9.78
C ARG A 415 -0.25 -23.97 -10.43
N GLY A 416 -0.18 -22.76 -10.99
CA GLY A 416 1.01 -22.20 -11.61
C GLY A 416 1.90 -21.44 -10.63
N VAL A 417 2.99 -20.87 -11.16
CA VAL A 417 3.93 -20.04 -10.41
C VAL A 417 3.47 -18.58 -10.44
N ARG A 418 3.83 -17.81 -9.40
CA ARG A 418 3.59 -16.37 -9.38
C ARG A 418 4.52 -15.69 -10.38
N ARG A 419 4.01 -14.73 -11.13
CA ARG A 419 4.79 -13.86 -12.02
C ARG A 419 4.32 -12.42 -11.89
N PHE A 420 5.25 -11.48 -12.01
CA PHE A 420 4.85 -10.08 -12.09
C PHE A 420 4.24 -9.79 -13.46
N VAL A 421 3.20 -8.96 -13.46
CA VAL A 421 2.47 -8.56 -14.66
C VAL A 421 2.23 -7.07 -14.65
N LEU A 422 1.89 -6.50 -15.81
CA LEU A 422 1.39 -5.15 -15.93
C LEU A 422 -0.05 -5.18 -16.44
N ASP A 423 -1.01 -5.20 -15.53
CA ASP A 423 -2.43 -5.15 -15.90
C ASP A 423 -2.82 -3.77 -16.48
N SER A 424 -3.85 -3.76 -17.32
CA SER A 424 -4.39 -2.56 -17.98
C SER A 424 -4.72 -1.44 -17.00
N GLY A 425 -5.29 -1.75 -15.83
CA GLY A 425 -5.65 -0.72 -14.84
C GLY A 425 -4.41 -0.05 -14.22
N LEU A 426 -3.34 -0.81 -13.99
CA LEU A 426 -2.09 -0.26 -13.46
C LEU A 426 -1.37 0.55 -14.53
N LEU A 427 -1.34 0.04 -15.76
CA LEU A 427 -0.82 0.76 -16.91
C LEU A 427 -1.53 2.10 -17.11
N GLU A 428 -2.87 2.12 -17.04
CA GLU A 428 -3.66 3.35 -17.17
C GLU A 428 -3.28 4.39 -16.10
N VAL A 429 -3.20 3.99 -14.83
CA VAL A 429 -2.82 4.89 -13.74
C VAL A 429 -1.42 5.44 -13.91
N LEU A 430 -0.44 4.59 -14.23
CA LEU A 430 0.94 5.03 -14.45
C LEU A 430 1.05 5.98 -15.65
N LEU A 431 0.27 5.75 -16.70
CA LEU A 431 0.21 6.65 -17.85
C LEU A 431 -0.32 8.04 -17.46
N GLN A 432 -1.41 8.10 -16.68
CA GLN A 432 -1.98 9.40 -16.28
C GLN A 432 -1.03 10.25 -15.45
N VAL A 433 -0.23 9.60 -14.60
CA VAL A 433 0.78 10.30 -13.81
C VAL A 433 1.99 10.70 -14.66
N THR A 434 2.48 9.80 -15.52
CA THR A 434 3.73 10.03 -16.27
C THR A 434 3.60 10.97 -17.46
N LEU A 435 2.42 11.05 -18.08
CA LEU A 435 2.14 11.99 -19.17
C LEU A 435 2.00 13.44 -18.69
N LEU A 436 1.85 13.66 -17.38
CA LEU A 436 1.77 14.99 -16.79
C LEU A 436 3.19 15.58 -16.63
N ARG A 437 3.47 16.67 -17.35
CA ARG A 437 4.78 17.35 -17.34
C ARG A 437 4.64 18.79 -16.84
N GLU A 438 5.72 19.32 -16.28
CA GLU A 438 5.77 20.75 -15.94
C GLU A 438 5.64 21.62 -17.19
N THR A 439 4.91 22.72 -17.06
CA THR A 439 4.75 23.67 -18.16
C THR A 439 6.03 24.51 -18.32
N PRO A 440 6.36 24.95 -19.55
CA PRO A 440 7.47 25.88 -19.76
C PRO A 440 7.33 27.12 -18.86
N GLY A 441 8.33 27.36 -18.01
CA GLY A 441 8.32 28.47 -17.04
C GLY A 441 7.78 28.14 -15.65
N GLY A 442 7.45 26.87 -15.35
CA GLY A 442 7.21 26.36 -13.99
C GLY A 442 5.90 26.83 -13.34
N ARG A 443 4.94 27.35 -14.13
CA ARG A 443 3.67 27.91 -13.61
C ARG A 443 2.54 26.89 -13.44
N GLY A 444 2.76 25.62 -13.77
CA GLY A 444 1.76 24.57 -13.64
C GLY A 444 2.20 23.26 -14.28
N ARG A 445 1.25 22.34 -14.47
CA ARG A 445 1.47 21.07 -15.17
C ARG A 445 0.47 20.90 -16.30
N SER A 446 0.89 20.22 -17.36
CA SER A 446 0.06 19.92 -18.54
C SER A 446 0.37 18.52 -19.05
N THR A 447 -0.63 17.83 -19.57
CA THR A 447 -0.41 16.51 -20.18
C THR A 447 0.22 16.65 -21.57
N GLN A 448 1.29 15.90 -21.84
CA GLN A 448 2.01 15.94 -23.12
C GLN A 448 2.16 14.52 -23.70
N PRO A 449 2.04 14.36 -25.03
CA PRO A 449 2.31 13.07 -25.67
C PRO A 449 3.73 12.57 -25.38
N MET A 450 3.90 11.26 -25.25
CA MET A 450 5.19 10.62 -24.93
C MET A 450 5.49 9.49 -25.91
N ARG A 451 6.75 9.27 -26.25
CA ARG A 451 7.13 8.09 -27.05
C ARG A 451 7.11 6.83 -26.19
N ILE A 452 6.94 5.67 -26.83
CA ILE A 452 6.99 4.38 -26.12
C ILE A 452 8.34 4.18 -25.44
N ASP A 453 9.45 4.51 -26.12
CA ASP A 453 10.81 4.33 -25.58
C ASP A 453 11.01 5.19 -24.32
N ASP A 454 10.56 6.45 -24.35
CA ASP A 454 10.63 7.35 -23.18
C ASP A 454 9.77 6.82 -22.02
N PHE A 455 8.61 6.24 -22.32
CA PHE A 455 7.74 5.64 -21.31
C PHE A 455 8.37 4.39 -20.69
N LEU A 456 8.99 3.53 -21.49
CA LEU A 456 9.74 2.36 -21.01
C LEU A 456 10.91 2.79 -20.11
N ASP A 457 11.62 3.87 -20.46
CA ASP A 457 12.66 4.44 -19.62
C ASP A 457 12.11 5.00 -18.30
N VAL A 458 10.96 5.70 -18.33
CA VAL A 458 10.29 6.15 -17.10
C VAL A 458 9.89 4.96 -16.22
N LEU A 459 9.29 3.91 -16.78
CA LEU A 459 8.92 2.69 -16.04
C LEU A 459 10.14 2.07 -15.34
N LYS A 460 11.24 1.96 -16.07
CA LYS A 460 12.50 1.41 -15.59
C LYS A 460 13.15 2.27 -14.52
N GLU A 461 13.35 3.56 -14.78
CA GLU A 461 14.14 4.46 -13.94
C GLU A 461 13.38 4.94 -12.71
N ARG A 462 12.10 5.32 -12.88
CA ARG A 462 11.26 5.85 -11.80
C ARG A 462 10.74 4.73 -10.90
N TYR A 463 10.33 3.61 -11.49
CA TYR A 463 9.63 2.56 -10.76
C TYR A 463 10.41 1.25 -10.60
N GLY A 464 11.47 1.03 -11.39
CA GLY A 464 12.15 -0.26 -11.44
C GLY A 464 11.35 -1.32 -12.19
N LEU A 465 10.42 -0.92 -13.06
CA LEU A 465 9.57 -1.81 -13.84
C LEU A 465 10.20 -2.05 -15.22
N HIS A 466 10.55 -3.29 -15.49
CA HIS A 466 11.24 -3.70 -16.70
C HIS A 466 10.32 -4.51 -17.61
N ILE A 467 10.26 -4.15 -18.89
CA ILE A 467 9.40 -4.82 -19.90
C ILE A 467 10.25 -5.36 -21.05
N ASP A 468 11.07 -4.52 -21.65
CA ASP A 468 11.89 -4.81 -22.84
C ASP A 468 13.39 -4.98 -22.51
N THR A 469 13.73 -4.94 -21.23
CA THR A 469 15.07 -5.18 -20.69
C THR A 469 14.98 -6.07 -19.46
N LEU A 470 16.07 -6.73 -19.07
CA LEU A 470 16.14 -7.43 -17.79
C LEU A 470 16.64 -6.48 -16.70
N PRO A 471 16.12 -6.57 -15.45
CA PRO A 471 16.66 -5.79 -14.35
C PRO A 471 18.10 -6.20 -14.04
N PRO A 472 19.02 -5.24 -13.80
CA PRO A 472 20.38 -5.57 -13.41
C PRO A 472 20.39 -6.15 -11.98
N GLY A 473 20.77 -7.41 -11.83
CA GLY A 473 20.60 -8.12 -10.56
C GLY A 473 19.16 -8.58 -10.37
N ASP A 474 18.73 -8.78 -9.12
CA ASP A 474 17.35 -9.21 -8.79
C ASP A 474 16.88 -10.45 -9.56
N GLY A 475 17.83 -11.38 -9.74
CA GLY A 475 17.59 -12.66 -10.39
C GLY A 475 18.16 -12.75 -11.79
N PHE A 476 18.72 -11.69 -12.35
CA PHE A 476 19.25 -11.67 -13.72
C PHE A 476 20.67 -11.10 -13.80
N ASP A 477 21.41 -11.63 -14.76
CA ASP A 477 22.74 -11.15 -15.15
C ASP A 477 22.60 -10.41 -16.50
N ARG A 478 23.39 -10.79 -17.51
CA ARG A 478 23.20 -10.31 -18.89
C ARG A 478 22.19 -11.16 -19.64
N ALA A 479 21.33 -10.49 -20.42
CA ALA A 479 20.37 -11.16 -21.30
C ALA A 479 21.09 -12.03 -22.35
N GLY A 480 20.70 -13.30 -22.43
CA GLY A 480 21.11 -14.23 -23.48
C GLY A 480 20.38 -13.99 -24.80
N VAL A 481 20.72 -14.76 -25.84
CA VAL A 481 20.07 -14.67 -27.16
C VAL A 481 18.58 -14.99 -27.08
N ASP A 482 18.21 -16.02 -26.34
CA ASP A 482 16.80 -16.44 -26.17
C ASP A 482 15.98 -15.39 -25.39
N ASP A 483 16.61 -14.69 -24.45
CA ASP A 483 15.96 -13.61 -23.70
C ASP A 483 15.58 -12.45 -24.63
N GLN A 484 16.41 -12.13 -25.64
CA GLN A 484 16.15 -11.02 -26.56
C GLN A 484 14.86 -11.21 -27.38
N ALA A 485 14.52 -12.44 -27.74
CA ALA A 485 13.27 -12.73 -28.44
C ALA A 485 12.06 -12.47 -27.52
N ALA A 486 12.13 -12.93 -26.28
CA ALA A 486 11.08 -12.71 -25.27
C ALA A 486 10.89 -11.21 -24.95
N LEU A 487 12.00 -10.46 -24.81
CA LEU A 487 11.96 -9.02 -24.56
C LEU A 487 11.27 -8.24 -25.69
N ARG A 488 11.55 -8.60 -26.95
CA ARG A 488 10.88 -7.99 -28.12
C ARG A 488 9.39 -8.30 -28.15
N ALA A 489 9.02 -9.57 -27.95
CA ALA A 489 7.62 -9.98 -27.90
C ALA A 489 6.86 -9.26 -26.77
N ASN A 490 7.48 -9.09 -25.60
CA ASN A 490 6.86 -8.38 -24.48
C ASN A 490 6.67 -6.87 -24.77
N ARG A 491 7.61 -6.24 -25.49
CA ARG A 491 7.46 -4.87 -25.99
C ARG A 491 6.30 -4.74 -26.97
N GLU A 492 6.16 -5.68 -27.91
CA GLU A 492 5.03 -5.72 -28.84
C GLU A 492 3.69 -5.87 -28.09
N ALA A 493 3.65 -6.76 -27.09
CA ALA A 493 2.48 -6.93 -26.23
C ALA A 493 2.10 -5.64 -25.47
N LEU A 494 3.09 -4.83 -25.05
CA LEU A 494 2.82 -3.51 -24.48
C LEU A 494 2.18 -2.56 -25.48
N VAL A 495 2.67 -2.50 -26.71
CA VAL A 495 2.08 -1.65 -27.77
C VAL A 495 0.65 -2.06 -28.06
N ASP A 496 0.38 -3.36 -28.18
CA ASP A 496 -0.97 -3.88 -28.38
C ASP A 496 -1.88 -3.56 -27.20
N ARG A 497 -1.36 -3.64 -25.96
CA ARG A 497 -2.12 -3.26 -24.77
C ARG A 497 -2.47 -1.78 -24.79
N LEU A 498 -1.52 -0.91 -25.10
CA LEU A 498 -1.73 0.54 -25.21
C LEU A 498 -2.79 0.89 -26.28
N ARG A 499 -2.82 0.16 -27.40
CA ARG A 499 -3.87 0.26 -28.43
C ARG A 499 -5.23 -0.16 -27.88
N GLN A 500 -5.31 -1.28 -27.17
CA GLN A 500 -6.57 -1.79 -26.60
C GLN A 500 -7.18 -0.81 -25.59
N ILE A 501 -6.37 -0.18 -24.75
CA ILE A 501 -6.84 0.81 -23.78
C ILE A 501 -7.02 2.22 -24.38
N GLY A 502 -6.74 2.41 -25.67
CA GLY A 502 -6.97 3.68 -26.37
C GLY A 502 -5.96 4.79 -26.07
N TYR A 503 -4.78 4.44 -25.56
CA TYR A 503 -3.69 5.39 -25.27
C TYR A 503 -2.68 5.51 -26.40
N TYR A 504 -2.82 4.73 -27.47
CA TYR A 504 -1.89 4.71 -28.59
C TYR A 504 -2.60 5.07 -29.90
N ARG A 505 -2.08 6.08 -30.59
CA ARG A 505 -2.59 6.53 -31.89
C ARG A 505 -1.52 6.34 -32.97
N ASP A 506 -1.84 5.54 -33.98
CA ASP A 506 -0.98 5.36 -35.15
C ASP A 506 -1.29 6.48 -36.15
N LEU A 507 -0.51 7.57 -36.10
CA LEU A 507 -0.74 8.74 -36.96
C LEU A 507 -0.08 8.61 -38.35
N SER A 508 0.86 7.68 -38.54
CA SER A 508 1.40 7.25 -39.84
C SER A 508 2.38 6.07 -39.69
N ASP A 509 2.74 5.40 -40.79
CA ASP A 509 3.75 4.31 -40.85
C ASP A 509 5.17 4.73 -40.36
N ALA A 510 5.41 6.03 -40.14
CA ALA A 510 6.67 6.49 -39.59
C ALA A 510 6.72 6.34 -38.05
N TYR A 511 7.68 5.55 -37.56
CA TYR A 511 7.98 5.32 -36.14
C TYR A 511 8.02 6.60 -35.27
N LEU A 512 8.41 7.74 -35.85
CA LEU A 512 8.48 9.04 -35.17
C LEU A 512 7.11 9.67 -34.86
N THR A 513 6.03 9.17 -35.45
CA THR A 513 4.66 9.71 -35.27
C THR A 513 3.81 8.89 -34.31
N GLN A 514 4.37 7.81 -33.77
CA GLN A 514 3.71 6.89 -32.85
C GLN A 514 3.90 7.34 -31.41
N THR A 515 2.88 7.98 -30.85
CA THR A 515 2.93 8.52 -29.49
C THR A 515 1.80 8.00 -28.61
N ILE A 516 2.08 7.98 -27.32
CA ILE A 516 1.13 7.73 -26.27
C ILE A 516 0.41 9.04 -25.96
N THR A 517 -0.92 9.05 -25.99
CA THR A 517 -1.75 10.23 -25.77
C THR A 517 -2.59 10.10 -24.49
N PRO A 518 -2.73 11.19 -23.70
CA PRO A 518 -3.52 11.16 -22.47
C PRO A 518 -5.01 10.99 -22.76
N ARG A 519 -5.69 10.15 -21.97
CA ARG A 519 -7.16 10.03 -22.01
C ARG A 519 -7.85 11.22 -21.33
N TYR A 520 -7.29 11.69 -20.22
CA TYR A 520 -7.75 12.87 -19.51
C TYR A 520 -6.68 13.95 -19.67
N SER A 521 -6.97 14.95 -20.50
CA SER A 521 -6.01 16.03 -20.79
C SER A 521 -6.12 17.16 -19.78
N VAL A 522 -4.97 17.59 -19.26
CA VAL A 522 -4.83 18.77 -18.40
C VAL A 522 -4.16 19.87 -19.22
N ASP A 523 -4.87 20.97 -19.44
CA ASP A 523 -4.42 22.10 -20.26
C ASP A 523 -3.70 23.15 -19.40
N THR A 524 -2.87 23.98 -20.03
CA THR A 524 -2.09 25.07 -19.41
C THR A 524 -2.94 26.15 -18.72
N GLU A 525 -4.21 26.29 -19.10
CA GLU A 525 -5.13 27.29 -18.55
C GLU A 525 -6.08 26.64 -17.54
N GLY A 526 -5.78 26.78 -16.25
CA GLY A 526 -6.79 26.66 -15.19
C GLY A 526 -6.64 25.52 -14.17
N SER A 527 -5.75 24.55 -14.36
CA SER A 527 -5.60 23.46 -13.38
C SER A 527 -4.62 23.81 -12.26
N GLN A 528 -5.16 24.30 -11.14
CA GLN A 528 -4.47 24.36 -9.85
C GLN A 528 -5.00 23.25 -8.93
N VAL A 529 -4.11 22.64 -8.14
CA VAL A 529 -4.46 21.57 -7.19
C VAL A 529 -4.94 22.14 -5.86
#